data_AF-A0A382FSZ3-F1
#
_entry.id   AF-A0A382FSZ3-F1
#
_cell.length_a   1.000
_cell.length_b   1.000
_cell.length_c   1.000
_cell.angle_alpha   90.00
_cell.angle_beta   90.00
_cell.angle_gamma   90.00
#
_symmetry.space_group_name_H-M   'P 1'
#
loop_
_entity.id
_entity.type
_entity.pdbx_description
1 polymer ?
#
loop_
_entity_poly.entity_id
_entity_poly.type
_entity_poly.pdbx_seq_one_letter_code
_entity_poly.pdbx_strand_id
1 'polypeptide(L)'
;MDRNSLLAFLLIAVIIFLMPEYYKLVYPPTPGSDSLIVNIDEQAKAVKPPEKKTTLTPSYNKGLAVEKSFSVRTNLYTAEISTTNGGSIASFVLHNYALNDTESVELINNDNVNNLLLGFRSIDGEDVSLSRDWVADNNFDINVYSRETTVSFKKTIDGKQITRSLTFYPDKYTIDINTDLSAIQAWVSQGMSTVVWPAGLPLTEPNKKDEQTYFSAVVFQGDETYTPKPQKSTQAKLERMDYPTDWVAIRTKYFIAALVPQIQAPGSQVLAIKENGDIKYDVGLYFDVSRPFLSTLYLGPLEYGRVKRLGVNLDRIMNFGWGFIRPISKVVHWFLLYLYKYIPNYGFVLLVFSVFVKILVYPLTAKSYTSTKKMQAIQPMLNDLREKHKNDQKKFAQAQMALFKEHGVNPLSGCVPILLQMPLLFALFTVFRSSIEL
;
A
#
# COMPACT_ATOMS: atom_id res chain seq x y z
N MET A 1 35.09 35.39 -10.92
CA MET A 1 34.89 33.92 -11.02
C MET A 1 36.25 33.31 -11.29
N ASP A 2 36.75 32.44 -10.42
CA ASP A 2 38.12 31.91 -10.54
C ASP A 2 38.30 31.10 -11.83
N ARG A 3 39.50 31.11 -12.39
CA ARG A 3 39.85 30.42 -13.65
C ARG A 3 39.51 28.92 -13.60
N ASN A 4 39.60 28.32 -12.41
CA ASN A 4 39.26 26.93 -12.17
C ASN A 4 37.74 26.68 -12.17
N SER A 5 36.93 27.65 -11.74
CA SER A 5 35.47 27.58 -11.82
C SER A 5 34.98 27.68 -13.26
N LEU A 6 35.59 28.55 -14.08
CA LEU A 6 35.30 28.63 -15.51
C LEU A 6 35.62 27.31 -16.24
N LEU A 7 36.74 26.68 -15.89
CA LEU A 7 37.15 25.39 -16.45
C LEU A 7 36.18 24.26 -16.06
N ALA A 8 35.68 24.27 -14.82
CA ALA A 8 34.66 23.32 -14.37
C ALA A 8 33.33 23.48 -15.11
N PHE A 9 32.86 24.72 -15.32
CA PHE A 9 31.63 24.97 -16.09
C PHE A 9 31.80 24.58 -17.56
N LEU A 10 32.97 24.80 -18.15
CA LEU A 10 33.27 24.39 -19.52
C LEU A 10 33.29 22.86 -19.67
N LEU A 11 33.88 22.15 -18.70
CA LEU A 11 33.86 20.68 -18.68
C LEU A 11 32.44 20.10 -18.52
N ILE A 12 31.61 20.70 -17.66
CA ILE A 12 30.20 20.30 -17.50
C ILE A 12 29.43 20.53 -18.81
N ALA A 13 29.64 21.67 -19.47
CA ALA A 13 29.00 21.96 -20.76
C ALA A 13 29.41 20.96 -21.86
N VAL A 14 30.69 20.59 -21.91
CA VAL A 14 31.21 19.58 -22.86
C VAL A 14 30.60 18.20 -22.59
N ILE A 15 30.48 17.80 -21.33
CA ILE A 15 29.83 16.53 -20.95
C ILE A 15 28.36 16.52 -21.37
N ILE A 16 27.61 17.61 -21.10
CA ILE A 16 26.20 17.71 -21.47
C ILE A 16 26.01 17.67 -23.00
N PHE A 17 26.93 18.24 -23.78
CA PHE A 17 26.82 18.26 -25.25
C PHE A 17 27.27 16.95 -25.91
N LEU A 18 28.25 16.24 -25.33
CA LEU A 18 28.74 14.97 -25.87
C LEU A 18 27.89 13.78 -25.44
N MET A 19 27.18 13.88 -24.31
CA MET A 19 26.39 12.79 -23.77
C MET A 19 25.26 12.32 -24.72
N PRO A 20 24.49 13.19 -25.41
CA PRO A 20 23.50 12.77 -26.40
C PRO A 20 24.08 11.97 -27.57
N GLU A 21 25.26 12.36 -28.08
CA GLU A 21 25.95 11.63 -29.17
C GLU A 21 26.52 10.30 -28.68
N TYR A 22 27.05 10.25 -27.45
CA TYR A 22 27.44 9.01 -26.81
C TYR A 22 26.26 8.03 -26.67
N TYR A 23 25.08 8.53 -26.28
CA TYR A 23 23.88 7.69 -26.20
C TYR A 23 23.43 7.16 -27.56
N LYS A 24 23.55 7.92 -28.66
CA LYS A 24 23.28 7.42 -30.02
C LYS A 24 24.27 6.36 -30.49
N LEU A 25 25.52 6.44 -30.05
CA LEU A 25 26.56 5.46 -30.40
C LEU A 25 26.34 4.13 -29.65
N VAL A 26 25.94 4.19 -28.37
CA VAL A 26 25.72 3.00 -27.52
C VAL A 26 24.32 2.39 -27.75
N TYR A 27 23.34 3.21 -28.12
CA TYR A 27 21.97 2.81 -28.43
C TYR A 27 21.57 3.38 -29.80
N PRO A 28 22.02 2.78 -30.91
CA PRO A 28 21.62 3.23 -32.23
C PRO A 28 20.09 3.14 -32.35
N PRO A 29 19.41 4.19 -32.82
CA PRO A 29 17.97 4.15 -33.04
C PRO A 29 17.65 3.04 -34.04
N THR A 30 16.72 2.16 -33.68
CA THR A 30 16.20 1.12 -34.56
C THR A 30 15.70 1.74 -35.87
N PRO A 31 16.21 1.31 -37.04
CA PRO A 31 15.68 1.80 -38.31
C PRO A 31 14.29 1.21 -38.56
N GLY A 32 13.28 2.07 -38.72
CA GLY A 32 12.07 1.72 -39.46
C GLY A 32 10.77 1.79 -38.67
N SER A 33 10.19 2.98 -38.59
CA SER A 33 8.73 3.13 -38.61
C SER A 33 8.40 4.50 -39.20
N ASP A 34 8.52 4.60 -40.53
CA ASP A 34 7.70 5.55 -41.27
C ASP A 34 7.51 5.09 -42.71
N SER A 35 6.29 5.31 -43.20
CA SER A 35 5.73 5.07 -44.54
C SER A 35 5.26 3.64 -44.88
N LEU A 36 4.03 3.32 -44.46
CA LEU A 36 3.10 2.60 -45.33
C LEU A 36 2.05 3.60 -45.84
N ILE A 37 2.48 4.47 -46.76
CA ILE A 37 1.54 5.05 -47.72
C ILE A 37 1.36 3.98 -48.79
N VAL A 38 0.25 3.24 -48.71
CA VAL A 38 -0.18 2.37 -49.79
C VAL A 38 -0.86 3.26 -50.83
N ASN A 39 -0.28 3.29 -52.03
CA ASN A 39 -0.90 3.88 -53.22
C ASN A 39 -2.29 3.26 -53.42
N ILE A 40 -3.34 4.06 -53.28
CA ILE A 40 -4.68 3.72 -53.71
C ILE A 40 -4.76 4.14 -55.17
N ASP A 41 -4.49 3.20 -56.08
CA ASP A 41 -5.07 3.16 -57.42
C ASP A 41 -4.67 1.85 -58.10
N GLU A 42 -5.49 0.81 -57.91
CA GLU A 42 -6.08 -0.03 -58.97
C GLU A 42 -6.70 -1.30 -58.38
N GLN A 43 -7.93 -1.58 -58.83
CA GLN A 43 -8.74 -2.79 -58.63
C GLN A 43 -9.47 -2.97 -57.27
N ALA A 44 -10.44 -2.09 -57.05
CA ALA A 44 -11.61 -2.43 -56.24
C ALA A 44 -12.47 -3.49 -56.98
N LYS A 45 -12.19 -4.78 -56.76
CA LYS A 45 -13.24 -5.80 -56.82
C LYS A 45 -13.96 -5.77 -55.47
N ALA A 46 -15.22 -5.33 -55.49
CA ALA A 46 -16.10 -5.32 -54.33
C ALA A 46 -16.26 -6.75 -53.78
N VAL A 47 -15.44 -7.10 -52.79
CA VAL A 47 -15.74 -8.20 -51.89
C VAL A 47 -16.87 -7.69 -51.00
N LYS A 48 -18.05 -8.28 -51.15
CA LYS A 48 -19.17 -8.02 -50.24
C LYS A 48 -18.66 -8.16 -48.80
N PRO A 49 -19.01 -7.25 -47.88
CA PRO A 49 -18.71 -7.44 -46.46
C PRO A 49 -19.17 -8.84 -46.07
N PRO A 50 -18.36 -9.63 -45.33
CA PRO A 50 -18.85 -10.88 -44.80
C PRO A 50 -20.13 -10.57 -44.04
N GLU A 51 -21.22 -11.26 -44.40
CA GLU A 51 -22.47 -11.18 -43.66
C GLU A 51 -22.13 -11.29 -42.18
N LYS A 52 -22.56 -10.28 -41.42
CA LYS A 52 -22.50 -10.26 -39.97
C LYS A 52 -23.21 -11.53 -39.53
N LYS A 53 -22.46 -12.60 -39.24
CA LYS A 53 -22.99 -13.75 -38.53
C LYS A 53 -23.53 -13.15 -37.25
N THR A 54 -24.84 -13.10 -37.13
CA THR A 54 -25.55 -12.77 -35.90
C THR A 54 -25.27 -13.90 -34.93
N THR A 55 -24.04 -13.97 -34.42
CA THR A 55 -23.76 -14.67 -33.19
C THR A 55 -24.56 -13.91 -32.16
N LEU A 56 -25.59 -14.54 -31.61
CA LEU A 56 -26.38 -13.99 -30.51
C LEU A 56 -25.39 -13.53 -29.44
N THR A 57 -25.28 -12.21 -29.23
CA THR A 57 -24.45 -11.69 -28.15
C THR A 57 -25.06 -12.18 -26.84
N PRO A 58 -24.28 -12.85 -25.97
CA PRO A 58 -24.82 -13.30 -24.70
C PRO A 58 -25.33 -12.10 -23.91
N SER A 59 -26.59 -12.13 -23.49
CA SER A 59 -27.04 -11.17 -22.50
C SER A 59 -26.49 -11.61 -21.15
N TYR A 60 -25.46 -10.89 -20.67
CA TYR A 60 -24.76 -11.21 -19.42
C TYR A 60 -25.58 -10.87 -18.18
N ASN A 61 -26.54 -9.95 -18.30
CA ASN A 61 -27.45 -9.55 -17.22
C ASN A 61 -28.87 -9.50 -17.79
N LYS A 62 -29.63 -10.59 -17.58
CA LYS A 62 -30.93 -10.82 -18.23
C LYS A 62 -32.11 -10.36 -17.38
N GLY A 63 -31.93 -10.13 -16.07
CA GLY A 63 -33.04 -9.94 -15.14
C GLY A 63 -32.90 -8.80 -14.14
N LEU A 64 -34.08 -8.42 -13.59
CA LEU A 64 -34.27 -7.66 -12.35
C LEU A 64 -34.16 -8.63 -11.15
N ALA A 65 -33.12 -9.47 -11.10
CA ALA A 65 -32.93 -10.36 -9.95
C ALA A 65 -32.88 -9.51 -8.68
N VAL A 66 -33.83 -9.73 -7.76
CA VAL A 66 -33.92 -8.99 -6.51
C VAL A 66 -32.69 -9.34 -5.68
N GLU A 67 -31.92 -8.32 -5.36
CA GLU A 67 -30.76 -8.43 -4.47
C GLU A 67 -31.19 -9.05 -3.14
N LYS A 68 -30.47 -10.10 -2.72
CA LYS A 68 -30.65 -10.72 -1.41
C LYS A 68 -29.39 -10.54 -0.60
N SER A 69 -29.57 -10.32 0.71
CA SER A 69 -28.48 -10.29 1.67
C SER A 69 -28.75 -11.22 2.85
N PHE A 70 -27.68 -11.64 3.52
CA PHE A 70 -27.73 -12.39 4.76
C PHE A 70 -26.50 -12.07 5.62
N SER A 71 -26.63 -12.22 6.92
CA SER A 71 -25.57 -11.93 7.88
C SER A 71 -24.61 -13.11 8.04
N VAL A 72 -23.32 -12.84 8.17
CA VAL A 72 -22.28 -13.80 8.56
C VAL A 72 -21.58 -13.26 9.81
N ARG A 73 -21.77 -13.96 10.94
CA ARG A 73 -21.22 -13.56 12.25
C ARG A 73 -20.06 -14.47 12.63
N THR A 74 -18.92 -13.87 12.95
CA THR A 74 -17.71 -14.57 13.39
C THR A 74 -17.31 -14.13 14.81
N ASN A 75 -16.22 -14.67 15.36
CA ASN A 75 -15.70 -14.17 16.64
C ASN A 75 -15.15 -12.73 16.52
N LEU A 76 -14.74 -12.30 15.33
CA LEU A 76 -13.99 -11.05 15.12
C LEU A 76 -14.80 -9.93 14.44
N TYR A 77 -15.79 -10.29 13.64
CA TYR A 77 -16.60 -9.34 12.87
C TYR A 77 -17.99 -9.91 12.54
N THR A 78 -18.89 -9.01 12.17
CA THR A 78 -20.18 -9.31 11.53
C THR A 78 -20.16 -8.69 10.14
N ALA A 79 -20.48 -9.49 9.12
CA ALA A 79 -20.54 -9.04 7.73
C ALA A 79 -21.92 -9.29 7.13
N GLU A 80 -22.44 -8.35 6.36
CA GLU A 80 -23.62 -8.58 5.51
C GLU A 80 -23.16 -8.94 4.11
N ILE A 81 -23.57 -10.10 3.59
CA ILE A 81 -23.17 -10.58 2.28
C ILE A 81 -24.33 -10.42 1.31
N SER A 82 -24.12 -9.68 0.23
CA SER A 82 -25.06 -9.50 -0.86
C SER A 82 -24.78 -10.45 -2.02
N THR A 83 -25.83 -10.90 -2.69
CA THR A 83 -25.72 -11.64 -3.95
C THR A 83 -25.06 -10.83 -5.08
N THR A 84 -24.98 -9.51 -4.96
CA THR A 84 -24.29 -8.64 -5.94
C THR A 84 -22.83 -9.08 -6.14
N ASN A 85 -22.34 -9.04 -7.38
CA ASN A 85 -21.00 -9.54 -7.81
C ASN A 85 -20.65 -10.98 -7.37
N GLY A 86 -21.65 -11.79 -7.00
CA GLY A 86 -21.44 -13.15 -6.50
C GLY A 86 -20.85 -13.18 -5.08
N GLY A 87 -21.24 -12.23 -4.23
CA GLY A 87 -20.86 -12.20 -2.81
C GLY A 87 -20.23 -10.89 -2.33
N SER A 88 -20.65 -9.73 -2.86
CA SER A 88 -20.20 -8.43 -2.34
C SER A 88 -20.50 -8.30 -0.85
N ILE A 89 -19.61 -7.61 -0.13
CA ILE A 89 -19.75 -7.35 1.29
C ILE A 89 -20.48 -6.01 1.46
N ALA A 90 -21.71 -6.03 1.94
CA ALA A 90 -22.56 -4.85 2.09
C ALA A 90 -22.32 -4.11 3.43
N SER A 91 -21.84 -4.82 4.45
CA SER A 91 -21.39 -4.28 5.75
C SER A 91 -20.29 -5.21 6.30
N PHE A 92 -19.35 -4.67 7.05
CA PHE A 92 -18.26 -5.37 7.72
C PHE A 92 -17.87 -4.64 9.02
N VAL A 93 -18.54 -5.01 10.11
CA VAL A 93 -18.37 -4.40 11.44
C VAL A 93 -17.39 -5.23 12.27
N LEU A 94 -16.32 -4.60 12.76
CA LEU A 94 -15.32 -5.23 13.60
C LEU A 94 -15.73 -5.23 15.08
N HIS A 95 -15.68 -6.37 15.75
CA HIS A 95 -16.09 -6.49 17.16
C HIS A 95 -15.08 -5.88 18.15
N ASN A 96 -13.79 -5.90 17.80
CA ASN A 96 -12.70 -5.55 18.72
C ASN A 96 -12.15 -4.12 18.52
N TYR A 97 -12.76 -3.31 17.64
CA TYR A 97 -12.31 -1.95 17.37
C TYR A 97 -13.49 -0.98 17.42
N ALA A 98 -13.44 -0.06 18.36
CA ALA A 98 -14.43 1.01 18.50
C ALA A 98 -14.05 2.20 17.62
N LEU A 99 -15.02 2.75 16.91
CA LEU A 99 -14.90 4.02 16.17
C LEU A 99 -15.02 5.21 17.12
N ASN A 100 -15.91 5.11 18.09
CA ASN A 100 -16.15 6.06 19.17
C ASN A 100 -16.75 5.30 20.37
N ASP A 101 -17.16 6.00 21.42
CA ASP A 101 -17.68 5.39 22.66
C ASP A 101 -18.94 4.51 22.44
N THR A 102 -19.62 4.64 21.29
CA THR A 102 -20.91 3.99 21.00
C THR A 102 -20.91 3.08 19.78
N GLU A 103 -20.00 3.29 18.83
CA GLU A 103 -20.00 2.62 17.52
C GLU A 103 -18.72 1.79 17.31
N SER A 104 -18.88 0.64 16.68
CA SER A 104 -17.77 -0.18 16.20
C SER A 104 -17.28 0.30 14.83
N VAL A 105 -16.03 -0.04 14.48
CA VAL A 105 -15.49 0.24 13.15
C VAL A 105 -16.23 -0.58 12.09
N GLU A 106 -16.79 0.14 11.12
CA GLU A 106 -17.43 -0.38 9.90
C GLU A 106 -16.49 -0.13 8.71
N LEU A 107 -16.13 -1.18 7.98
CA LEU A 107 -15.19 -1.09 6.85
C LEU A 107 -15.86 -0.94 5.47
N ILE A 108 -17.20 -0.92 5.44
CA ILE A 108 -17.98 -0.74 4.21
C ILE A 108 -18.82 0.54 4.29
N ASN A 109 -18.90 1.27 3.19
CA ASN A 109 -19.74 2.47 3.03
C ASN A 109 -20.40 2.46 1.65
N ASN A 110 -21.17 3.51 1.35
CA ASN A 110 -21.89 3.63 0.07
C ASN A 110 -20.96 3.65 -1.17
N ASP A 111 -19.68 4.00 -1.01
CA ASP A 111 -18.74 4.06 -2.12
C ASP A 111 -18.15 2.67 -2.44
N ASN A 112 -17.89 1.84 -1.42
CA ASN A 112 -17.23 0.53 -1.60
C ASN A 112 -18.17 -0.68 -1.39
N VAL A 113 -19.48 -0.47 -1.18
CA VAL A 113 -20.49 -1.52 -1.00
C VAL A 113 -20.56 -2.51 -2.18
N ASN A 114 -20.30 -2.03 -3.40
CA ASN A 114 -20.28 -2.85 -4.61
C ASN A 114 -18.90 -3.49 -4.83
N ASN A 115 -18.23 -3.93 -3.77
CA ASN A 115 -16.89 -4.51 -3.82
C ASN A 115 -16.84 -5.88 -4.49
N LEU A 116 -15.62 -6.40 -4.66
CA LEU A 116 -15.36 -7.69 -5.28
C LEU A 116 -15.91 -7.78 -6.71
N LEU A 117 -15.91 -6.67 -7.46
CA LEU A 117 -16.47 -6.61 -8.81
C LEU A 117 -15.77 -7.64 -9.68
N LEU A 118 -16.58 -8.48 -10.31
CA LEU A 118 -16.11 -9.48 -11.27
C LEU A 118 -16.47 -9.02 -12.67
N GLY A 119 -15.49 -8.97 -13.55
CA GLY A 119 -15.69 -8.58 -14.93
C GLY A 119 -14.64 -9.17 -15.85
N PHE A 120 -14.82 -8.92 -17.15
CA PHE A 120 -13.84 -9.28 -18.17
C PHE A 120 -14.09 -8.45 -19.42
N ARG A 121 -13.13 -8.45 -20.35
CA ARG A 121 -13.34 -7.89 -21.68
C ARG A 121 -13.82 -8.98 -22.62
N SER A 122 -14.95 -8.78 -23.29
CA SER A 122 -15.48 -9.75 -24.26
C SER A 122 -14.64 -9.84 -25.53
N ILE A 123 -14.78 -10.93 -26.28
CA ILE A 123 -14.14 -11.09 -27.61
C ILE A 123 -14.55 -10.00 -28.61
N ASP A 124 -15.72 -9.38 -28.41
CA ASP A 124 -16.21 -8.26 -29.21
C ASP A 124 -15.61 -6.90 -28.75
N GLY A 125 -14.81 -6.91 -27.70
CA GLY A 125 -14.08 -5.75 -27.20
C GLY A 125 -14.81 -4.92 -26.15
N GLU A 126 -16.03 -5.30 -25.75
CA GLU A 126 -16.83 -4.65 -24.71
C GLU A 126 -16.41 -5.08 -23.31
N ASP A 127 -16.41 -4.16 -22.35
CA ASP A 127 -16.20 -4.47 -20.93
C ASP A 127 -17.50 -5.02 -20.31
N VAL A 128 -17.44 -6.27 -19.85
CA VAL A 128 -18.58 -7.01 -19.29
C VAL A 128 -18.49 -7.03 -17.76
N SER A 129 -19.55 -6.57 -17.10
CA SER A 129 -19.73 -6.71 -15.66
C SER A 129 -20.65 -7.90 -15.33
N LEU A 130 -20.16 -8.78 -14.45
CA LEU A 130 -20.92 -9.91 -13.91
C LEU A 130 -21.57 -9.54 -12.57
N SER A 131 -22.12 -8.34 -12.42
CA SER A 131 -22.59 -7.84 -11.12
C SER A 131 -23.95 -8.39 -10.67
N ARG A 132 -24.83 -8.80 -11.60
CA ARG A 132 -26.22 -9.18 -11.29
C ARG A 132 -26.49 -10.65 -11.53
N ASP A 133 -27.71 -11.10 -11.22
CA ASP A 133 -28.24 -12.46 -11.50
C ASP A 133 -27.45 -13.62 -10.86
N TRP A 134 -26.77 -13.37 -9.74
CA TRP A 134 -26.19 -14.45 -8.92
C TRP A 134 -27.22 -14.98 -7.94
N VAL A 135 -27.21 -16.30 -7.76
CA VAL A 135 -28.05 -17.01 -6.81
C VAL A 135 -27.14 -17.69 -5.78
N ALA A 136 -27.30 -17.33 -4.52
CA ALA A 136 -26.62 -17.99 -3.41
C ALA A 136 -27.29 -19.34 -3.08
N ASP A 137 -26.50 -20.32 -2.64
CA ASP A 137 -26.98 -21.56 -2.03
C ASP A 137 -27.49 -21.37 -0.59
N ASN A 138 -27.25 -20.18 -0.02
CA ASN A 138 -27.68 -19.75 1.30
C ASN A 138 -28.52 -18.46 1.23
N ASN A 139 -29.55 -18.35 2.07
CA ASN A 139 -30.41 -17.17 2.18
C ASN A 139 -30.80 -16.84 3.63
N PHE A 140 -30.06 -17.35 4.61
CA PHE A 140 -30.29 -17.14 6.03
C PHE A 140 -29.00 -16.76 6.75
N ASP A 141 -29.11 -16.15 7.92
CA ASP A 141 -27.95 -15.72 8.70
C ASP A 141 -27.11 -16.91 9.17
N ILE A 142 -25.79 -16.79 9.05
CA ILE A 142 -24.80 -17.82 9.38
C ILE A 142 -23.98 -17.38 10.58
N ASN A 143 -23.77 -18.30 11.51
CA ASN A 143 -22.84 -18.14 12.64
C ASN A 143 -21.60 -19.03 12.45
N VAL A 144 -20.42 -18.44 12.43
CA VAL A 144 -19.12 -19.07 12.15
C VAL A 144 -18.22 -18.91 13.38
N TYR A 145 -18.51 -19.67 14.46
CA TYR A 145 -17.81 -19.52 15.74
C TYR A 145 -16.80 -20.64 16.05
N SER A 146 -16.92 -21.81 15.40
CA SER A 146 -16.10 -23.00 15.72
C SER A 146 -15.46 -23.66 14.51
N ARG A 147 -16.08 -23.56 13.34
CA ARG A 147 -15.58 -24.13 12.07
C ARG A 147 -15.77 -23.14 10.94
N GLU A 148 -14.94 -23.26 9.92
CA GLU A 148 -15.13 -22.50 8.68
C GLU A 148 -16.45 -22.85 8.00
N THR A 149 -17.03 -21.87 7.30
CA THR A 149 -18.27 -22.04 6.53
C THR A 149 -18.09 -21.43 5.14
N THR A 150 -18.51 -22.15 4.12
CA THR A 150 -18.47 -21.70 2.72
C THR A 150 -19.88 -21.41 2.22
N VAL A 151 -20.04 -20.28 1.53
CA VAL A 151 -21.26 -19.94 0.78
C VAL A 151 -20.95 -19.90 -0.70
N SER A 152 -21.79 -20.52 -1.53
CA SER A 152 -21.59 -20.59 -2.98
C SER A 152 -22.63 -19.77 -3.72
N PHE A 153 -22.18 -19.08 -4.74
CA PHE A 153 -22.97 -18.26 -5.65
C PHE A 153 -22.86 -18.85 -7.05
N LYS A 154 -23.98 -18.94 -7.75
CA LYS A 154 -24.06 -19.48 -9.11
C LYS A 154 -24.76 -18.47 -10.02
N LYS A 155 -24.24 -18.31 -11.23
CA LYS A 155 -24.86 -17.50 -12.29
C LYS A 155 -24.87 -18.31 -13.58
N THR A 156 -25.96 -18.21 -14.33
CA THR A 156 -26.12 -18.92 -15.61
C THR A 156 -26.19 -17.92 -16.75
N ILE A 157 -25.31 -18.08 -17.75
CA ILE A 157 -25.20 -17.22 -18.93
C ILE A 157 -25.31 -18.11 -20.15
N ASP A 158 -26.38 -17.94 -20.95
CA ASP A 158 -26.70 -18.78 -22.12
C ASP A 158 -26.52 -20.29 -21.90
N GLY A 159 -27.08 -20.79 -20.79
CA GLY A 159 -27.04 -22.21 -20.42
C GLY A 159 -25.72 -22.69 -19.83
N LYS A 160 -24.69 -21.84 -19.76
CA LYS A 160 -23.41 -22.13 -19.11
C LYS A 160 -23.41 -21.59 -17.69
N GLN A 161 -22.99 -22.41 -16.74
CA GLN A 161 -22.94 -22.02 -15.33
C GLN A 161 -21.53 -21.56 -14.95
N ILE A 162 -21.46 -20.44 -14.23
CA ILE A 162 -20.26 -19.97 -13.54
C ILE A 162 -20.52 -19.96 -12.03
N THR A 163 -19.45 -20.09 -11.25
CA THR A 163 -19.56 -20.18 -9.79
C THR A 163 -18.55 -19.31 -9.07
N ARG A 164 -18.91 -18.87 -7.88
CA ARG A 164 -18.03 -18.18 -6.93
C ARG A 164 -18.36 -18.64 -5.53
N SER A 165 -17.38 -18.85 -4.68
CA SER A 165 -17.61 -19.24 -3.28
C SER A 165 -16.75 -18.43 -2.34
N LEU A 166 -17.30 -18.10 -1.18
CA LEU A 166 -16.67 -17.34 -0.12
C LEU A 166 -16.58 -18.23 1.13
N THR A 167 -15.38 -18.42 1.65
CA THR A 167 -15.14 -19.21 2.87
C THR A 167 -14.73 -18.30 4.02
N PHE A 168 -15.51 -18.36 5.10
CA PHE A 168 -15.36 -17.56 6.31
C PHE A 168 -14.81 -18.42 7.43
N TYR A 169 -13.98 -17.82 8.29
CA TYR A 169 -13.32 -18.50 9.40
C TYR A 169 -13.68 -17.83 10.73
N PRO A 170 -13.75 -18.58 11.85
CA PRO A 170 -14.10 -18.01 13.15
C PRO A 170 -13.16 -16.89 13.63
N ASP A 171 -11.85 -17.12 13.50
CA ASP A 171 -10.80 -16.29 14.11
C ASP A 171 -9.85 -15.66 13.08
N LYS A 172 -10.31 -15.45 11.84
CA LYS A 172 -9.51 -14.78 10.80
C LYS A 172 -10.30 -13.66 10.12
N TYR A 173 -9.60 -12.58 9.78
CA TYR A 173 -10.08 -11.52 8.89
C TYR A 173 -9.91 -11.83 7.40
N THR A 174 -9.48 -13.06 7.09
CA THR A 174 -9.35 -13.54 5.72
C THR A 174 -10.64 -14.22 5.28
N ILE A 175 -11.07 -13.92 4.06
CA ILE A 175 -12.16 -14.59 3.35
C ILE A 175 -11.57 -15.20 2.09
N ASP A 176 -11.62 -16.52 1.98
CA ASP A 176 -11.13 -17.19 0.76
C ASP A 176 -12.20 -17.16 -0.31
N ILE A 177 -11.79 -16.81 -1.52
CA ILE A 177 -12.63 -16.62 -2.68
C ILE A 177 -12.16 -17.59 -3.77
N ASN A 178 -13.02 -18.52 -4.15
CA ASN A 178 -12.78 -19.41 -5.28
C ASN A 178 -13.80 -19.12 -6.38
N THR A 179 -13.33 -18.84 -7.59
CA THR A 179 -14.17 -18.46 -8.73
C THR A 179 -13.88 -19.35 -9.93
N ASP A 180 -14.93 -19.85 -10.58
CA ASP A 180 -14.85 -20.64 -11.80
C ASP A 180 -15.64 -19.97 -12.94
N LEU A 181 -14.88 -19.48 -13.93
CA LEU A 181 -15.37 -18.88 -15.16
C LEU A 181 -15.06 -19.75 -16.40
N SER A 182 -14.54 -20.96 -16.22
CA SER A 182 -14.07 -21.83 -17.31
C SER A 182 -15.15 -22.14 -18.35
N ALA A 183 -16.40 -22.27 -17.90
CA ALA A 183 -17.52 -22.51 -18.79
C ALA A 183 -17.69 -21.43 -19.88
N ILE A 184 -17.37 -20.17 -19.55
CA ILE A 184 -17.54 -19.00 -20.42
C ILE A 184 -16.24 -18.50 -21.05
N GLN A 185 -15.13 -19.23 -20.93
CA GLN A 185 -13.81 -18.82 -21.45
C GLN A 185 -13.85 -18.37 -22.92
N ALA A 186 -14.65 -19.03 -23.76
CA ALA A 186 -14.76 -18.70 -25.18
C ALA A 186 -15.28 -17.28 -25.47
N TRP A 187 -15.90 -16.61 -24.50
CA TRP A 187 -16.39 -15.24 -24.62
C TRP A 187 -15.44 -14.21 -24.01
N VAL A 188 -14.39 -14.67 -23.31
CA VAL A 188 -13.44 -13.82 -22.60
C VAL A 188 -12.23 -13.54 -23.47
N SER A 189 -12.04 -12.28 -23.84
CA SER A 189 -10.86 -11.83 -24.59
C SER A 189 -9.59 -12.13 -23.81
N GLN A 190 -8.62 -12.73 -24.49
CA GLN A 190 -7.34 -13.17 -23.94
C GLN A 190 -7.46 -14.14 -22.74
N GLY A 191 -8.66 -14.67 -22.47
CA GLY A 191 -8.90 -15.52 -21.30
C GLY A 191 -8.70 -14.83 -19.95
N MET A 192 -8.74 -13.50 -19.87
CA MET A 192 -8.48 -12.76 -18.64
C MET A 192 -9.75 -12.11 -18.06
N SER A 193 -9.98 -12.36 -16.78
CA SER A 193 -11.00 -11.69 -15.96
C SER A 193 -10.36 -10.77 -14.93
N THR A 194 -11.17 -9.91 -14.31
CA THR A 194 -10.78 -8.99 -13.24
C THR A 194 -11.58 -9.25 -11.97
N VAL A 195 -10.91 -9.19 -10.82
CA VAL A 195 -11.55 -9.00 -9.50
C VAL A 195 -11.08 -7.68 -8.93
N VAL A 196 -12.02 -6.77 -8.60
CA VAL A 196 -11.72 -5.39 -8.21
C VAL A 196 -12.32 -5.03 -6.86
N TRP A 197 -11.53 -4.37 -6.02
CA TRP A 197 -11.98 -3.64 -4.85
C TRP A 197 -12.07 -2.13 -5.17
N PRO A 198 -13.26 -1.52 -5.16
CA PRO A 198 -13.48 -0.14 -5.56
C PRO A 198 -13.41 0.82 -4.37
N ALA A 199 -13.20 2.09 -4.66
CA ALA A 199 -13.34 3.26 -3.79
C ALA A 199 -12.60 3.26 -2.44
N GLY A 200 -11.82 2.23 -2.14
CA GLY A 200 -11.01 2.11 -0.93
C GLY A 200 -11.79 1.73 0.32
N LEU A 201 -11.51 2.44 1.40
CA LEU A 201 -12.01 2.15 2.75
C LEU A 201 -12.49 3.44 3.42
N PRO A 202 -13.50 3.36 4.30
CA PRO A 202 -13.92 4.50 5.10
C PRO A 202 -12.78 4.97 6.01
N LEU A 203 -12.67 6.29 6.16
CA LEU A 203 -11.77 6.93 7.10
C LEU A 203 -12.36 6.81 8.52
N THR A 204 -11.55 6.31 9.45
CA THR A 204 -11.97 5.93 10.81
C THR A 204 -11.48 6.89 11.89
N GLU A 205 -10.58 7.81 11.56
CA GLU A 205 -10.02 8.76 12.52
C GLU A 205 -10.83 10.07 12.55
N PRO A 206 -10.96 10.71 13.73
CA PRO A 206 -11.57 12.04 13.84
C PRO A 206 -10.87 13.08 12.95
N ASN A 207 -9.55 13.01 12.82
CA ASN A 207 -8.77 13.87 11.95
C ASN A 207 -8.58 13.25 10.55
N LYS A 208 -9.60 13.38 9.70
CA LYS A 208 -9.59 12.87 8.32
C LYS A 208 -8.42 13.39 7.48
N LYS A 209 -7.96 14.62 7.71
CA LYS A 209 -6.83 15.19 6.95
C LYS A 209 -5.51 14.50 7.26
N ASP A 210 -5.28 14.16 8.53
CA ASP A 210 -4.10 13.37 8.95
C ASP A 210 -4.22 11.94 8.42
N GLU A 211 -5.38 11.31 8.56
CA GLU A 211 -5.60 9.94 8.09
C GLU A 211 -5.42 9.78 6.58
N GLN A 212 -5.84 10.78 5.78
CA GLN A 212 -5.60 10.81 4.34
C GLN A 212 -4.12 10.71 3.95
N THR A 213 -3.17 11.05 4.84
CA THR A 213 -1.72 10.87 4.58
C THR A 213 -1.28 9.40 4.61
N TYR A 214 -2.09 8.54 5.23
CA TYR A 214 -1.89 7.08 5.28
C TYR A 214 -2.78 6.34 4.28
N PHE A 215 -3.76 7.03 3.69
CA PHE A 215 -4.70 6.45 2.74
C PHE A 215 -4.03 6.25 1.38
N SER A 216 -3.86 5.00 0.97
CA SER A 216 -3.15 4.67 -0.26
C SER A 216 -3.57 3.31 -0.84
N ALA A 217 -3.63 3.23 -2.16
CA ALA A 217 -3.52 1.97 -2.88
C ALA A 217 -2.06 1.52 -3.00
N VAL A 218 -1.84 0.21 -2.94
CA VAL A 218 -0.52 -0.41 -3.07
C VAL A 218 -0.65 -1.67 -3.93
N VAL A 219 0.21 -1.77 -4.94
CA VAL A 219 0.42 -2.98 -5.75
C VAL A 219 1.77 -3.56 -5.36
N PHE A 220 1.87 -4.87 -5.15
CA PHE A 220 3.13 -5.54 -4.85
C PHE A 220 3.48 -6.55 -5.94
N GLN A 221 4.63 -6.31 -6.56
CA GLN A 221 5.12 -7.00 -7.75
C GLN A 221 6.65 -7.05 -7.67
N GLY A 222 7.26 -8.22 -7.87
CA GLY A 222 8.72 -8.34 -7.97
C GLY A 222 9.51 -7.90 -6.73
N ASP A 223 8.97 -8.10 -5.53
CA ASP A 223 9.48 -7.59 -4.23
C ASP A 223 9.51 -6.05 -4.08
N GLU A 224 8.81 -5.33 -4.97
CA GLU A 224 8.63 -3.88 -4.89
C GLU A 224 7.16 -3.49 -4.71
N THR A 225 6.95 -2.36 -4.02
CA THR A 225 5.63 -1.75 -3.83
C THR A 225 5.45 -0.56 -4.75
N TYR A 226 4.37 -0.54 -5.51
CA TYR A 226 3.94 0.60 -6.30
C TYR A 226 2.71 1.28 -5.67
N THR A 227 2.75 2.62 -5.56
CA THR A 227 1.63 3.43 -5.06
C THR A 227 1.30 4.50 -6.10
N PRO A 228 0.08 4.49 -6.67
CA PRO A 228 -0.33 5.48 -7.66
C PRO A 228 -0.49 6.85 -7.02
N LYS A 229 -0.22 7.90 -7.81
CA LYS A 229 -0.47 9.29 -7.38
C LYS A 229 -1.90 9.68 -7.74
N PRO A 230 -2.74 10.13 -6.78
CA PRO A 230 -4.08 10.59 -7.09
C PRO A 230 -4.11 11.75 -8.09
N GLN A 231 -4.94 11.63 -9.12
CA GLN A 231 -5.14 12.64 -10.16
C GLN A 231 -6.58 13.17 -10.12
N LYS A 232 -6.82 14.37 -10.68
CA LYS A 232 -8.19 14.89 -10.82
C LYS A 232 -9.04 13.90 -11.63
N SER A 233 -10.34 13.75 -11.33
CA SER A 233 -11.19 12.75 -12.01
C SER A 233 -11.18 12.87 -13.54
N THR A 234 -11.07 14.09 -14.08
CA THR A 234 -10.97 14.34 -15.53
C THR A 234 -9.66 13.88 -16.18
N GLN A 235 -8.63 13.62 -15.37
CA GLN A 235 -7.29 13.25 -15.82
C GLN A 235 -6.89 11.83 -15.40
N ALA A 236 -7.53 11.31 -14.35
CA ALA A 236 -7.24 10.00 -13.81
C ALA A 236 -7.43 8.92 -14.88
N LYS A 237 -6.43 8.04 -14.99
CA LYS A 237 -6.44 6.91 -15.91
C LYS A 237 -6.27 5.63 -15.13
N LEU A 238 -6.94 4.58 -15.58
CA LEU A 238 -6.72 3.23 -15.08
C LEU A 238 -5.32 2.78 -15.51
N GLU A 239 -4.46 2.55 -14.53
CA GLU A 239 -3.12 2.04 -14.75
C GLU A 239 -3.19 0.52 -14.76
N ARG A 240 -2.86 -0.09 -15.90
CA ARG A 240 -2.80 -1.54 -16.06
C ARG A 240 -1.35 -1.99 -16.01
N MET A 241 -1.08 -3.03 -15.23
CA MET A 241 0.26 -3.56 -14.99
C MET A 241 0.26 -5.03 -15.38
N ASP A 242 0.82 -5.33 -16.55
CA ASP A 242 0.90 -6.69 -17.10
C ASP A 242 2.17 -7.39 -16.58
N TYR A 243 2.25 -7.56 -15.25
CA TYR A 243 3.39 -8.17 -14.56
C TYR A 243 2.91 -9.08 -13.42
N PRO A 244 3.57 -10.24 -13.17
CA PRO A 244 3.21 -11.14 -12.08
C PRO A 244 3.01 -10.42 -10.75
N THR A 245 1.79 -10.47 -10.22
CA THR A 245 1.36 -9.71 -9.05
C THR A 245 1.11 -10.60 -7.86
N ASP A 246 1.75 -10.29 -6.75
CA ASP A 246 1.65 -11.01 -5.49
C ASP A 246 0.44 -10.58 -4.67
N TRP A 247 0.07 -9.30 -4.70
CA TRP A 247 -1.17 -8.78 -4.10
C TRP A 247 -1.42 -7.32 -4.50
N VAL A 248 -2.68 -6.90 -4.33
CA VAL A 248 -3.06 -5.49 -4.34
C VAL A 248 -3.80 -5.15 -3.06
N ALA A 249 -3.67 -3.93 -2.57
CA ALA A 249 -4.29 -3.51 -1.33
C ALA A 249 -4.65 -2.04 -1.32
N ILE A 250 -5.65 -1.69 -0.52
CA ILE A 250 -5.94 -0.32 -0.10
C ILE A 250 -5.89 -0.28 1.42
N ARG A 251 -5.17 0.70 1.96
CA ARG A 251 -5.00 0.89 3.40
C ARG A 251 -5.45 2.28 3.82
N THR A 252 -5.96 2.38 5.05
CA THR A 252 -6.04 3.64 5.80
C THR A 252 -4.88 3.70 6.79
N LYS A 253 -5.01 4.49 7.86
CA LYS A 253 -4.04 4.51 8.95
C LYS A 253 -3.95 3.17 9.68
N TYR A 254 -5.10 2.56 9.96
CA TYR A 254 -5.21 1.38 10.83
C TYR A 254 -5.87 0.16 10.21
N PHE A 255 -6.52 0.29 9.05
CA PHE A 255 -7.23 -0.81 8.40
C PHE A 255 -6.77 -1.03 6.97
N ILE A 256 -7.01 -2.23 6.44
CA ILE A 256 -6.58 -2.66 5.11
C ILE A 256 -7.59 -3.61 4.48
N ALA A 257 -7.81 -3.43 3.18
CA ALA A 257 -8.45 -4.38 2.28
C ALA A 257 -7.37 -4.84 1.28
N ALA A 258 -7.03 -6.13 1.28
CA ALA A 258 -6.01 -6.69 0.40
C ALA A 258 -6.55 -7.91 -0.34
N LEU A 259 -6.37 -7.95 -1.66
CA LEU A 259 -6.61 -9.12 -2.49
C LEU A 259 -5.28 -9.82 -2.74
N VAL A 260 -5.20 -11.07 -2.33
CA VAL A 260 -4.00 -11.91 -2.40
C VAL A 260 -4.35 -13.15 -3.23
N PRO A 261 -3.87 -13.30 -4.47
CA PRO A 261 -4.12 -14.49 -5.25
C PRO A 261 -3.27 -15.66 -4.69
N GLN A 262 -3.78 -16.90 -4.75
CA GLN A 262 -3.04 -18.07 -4.25
C GLN A 262 -1.80 -18.38 -5.10
N ILE A 263 -1.89 -18.07 -6.40
CA ILE A 263 -0.79 -18.10 -7.36
C ILE A 263 -0.68 -16.68 -7.89
N GLN A 264 0.54 -16.17 -8.11
CA GLN A 264 0.75 -14.82 -8.66
C GLN A 264 -0.19 -14.55 -9.85
N ALA A 265 -0.95 -13.46 -9.74
CA ALA A 265 -1.86 -13.04 -10.79
C ALA A 265 -1.03 -12.59 -12.01
N PRO A 266 -1.47 -12.85 -13.26
CA PRO A 266 -0.76 -12.39 -14.46
C PRO A 266 -0.55 -10.88 -14.53
N GLY A 267 -1.37 -10.11 -13.84
CA GLY A 267 -1.23 -8.67 -13.73
C GLY A 267 -2.24 -8.05 -12.76
N SER A 268 -2.23 -6.73 -12.73
CA SER A 268 -3.09 -5.94 -11.85
C SER A 268 -3.56 -4.66 -12.53
N GLN A 269 -4.51 -3.99 -11.88
CA GLN A 269 -4.92 -2.65 -12.25
C GLN A 269 -5.11 -1.78 -11.01
N VAL A 270 -4.85 -0.49 -11.18
CA VAL A 270 -5.05 0.49 -10.13
C VAL A 270 -5.53 1.81 -10.69
N LEU A 271 -6.45 2.46 -9.99
CA LEU A 271 -6.97 3.78 -10.30
C LEU A 271 -6.91 4.65 -9.05
N ALA A 272 -6.44 5.89 -9.20
CA ALA A 272 -6.33 6.84 -8.10
C ALA A 272 -6.95 8.18 -8.50
N ILE A 273 -8.12 8.48 -7.94
CA ILE A 273 -8.90 9.68 -8.23
C ILE A 273 -8.84 10.61 -7.02
N LYS A 274 -8.73 11.90 -7.29
CA LYS A 274 -8.92 12.97 -6.33
C LYS A 274 -10.05 13.88 -6.81
N GLU A 275 -11.11 13.96 -6.03
CA GLU A 275 -12.31 14.75 -6.35
C GLU A 275 -12.77 15.50 -5.11
N ASN A 276 -12.97 16.82 -5.22
CA ASN A 276 -13.41 17.68 -4.12
C ASN A 276 -12.59 17.60 -2.82
N GLY A 277 -11.33 17.13 -2.90
CA GLY A 277 -10.46 16.95 -1.75
C GLY A 277 -10.44 15.52 -1.20
N ASP A 278 -11.41 14.69 -1.57
CA ASP A 278 -11.45 13.27 -1.27
C ASP A 278 -10.64 12.50 -2.28
N ILE A 279 -10.02 11.42 -1.81
CA ILE A 279 -9.26 10.49 -2.64
C ILE A 279 -10.09 9.21 -2.71
N LYS A 280 -10.15 8.59 -3.89
CA LYS A 280 -10.74 7.27 -4.11
C LYS A 280 -9.73 6.40 -4.84
N TYR A 281 -9.67 5.14 -4.45
CA TYR A 281 -8.77 4.17 -5.03
C TYR A 281 -9.55 2.94 -5.47
N ASP A 282 -9.28 2.46 -6.67
CA ASP A 282 -9.70 1.12 -7.10
C ASP A 282 -8.45 0.27 -7.31
N VAL A 283 -8.47 -0.97 -6.81
CA VAL A 283 -7.40 -1.94 -7.05
C VAL A 283 -7.99 -3.24 -7.55
N GLY A 284 -7.31 -3.92 -8.46
CA GLY A 284 -7.77 -5.21 -8.95
C GLY A 284 -6.66 -6.11 -9.46
N LEU A 285 -6.96 -7.39 -9.56
CA LEU A 285 -6.10 -8.45 -10.08
C LEU A 285 -6.71 -9.05 -11.33
N TYR A 286 -5.86 -9.46 -12.27
CA TYR A 286 -6.26 -10.26 -13.42
C TYR A 286 -6.19 -11.75 -13.09
N PHE A 287 -7.09 -12.55 -13.65
CA PHE A 287 -7.12 -13.99 -13.49
C PHE A 287 -7.41 -14.70 -14.81
N ASP A 288 -6.65 -15.75 -15.08
CA ASP A 288 -6.90 -16.68 -16.20
C ASP A 288 -8.19 -17.47 -15.94
N VAL A 289 -9.13 -17.38 -16.88
CA VAL A 289 -10.46 -18.00 -16.76
C VAL A 289 -10.51 -19.44 -17.25
N SER A 290 -9.43 -19.99 -17.82
CA SER A 290 -9.38 -21.37 -18.33
C SER A 290 -9.55 -22.44 -17.25
N ARG A 291 -9.41 -22.05 -15.98
CA ARG A 291 -9.55 -22.90 -14.81
C ARG A 291 -10.11 -22.09 -13.63
N PRO A 292 -10.62 -22.75 -12.58
CA PRO A 292 -10.91 -22.06 -11.33
C PRO A 292 -9.67 -21.36 -10.78
N PHE A 293 -9.86 -20.17 -10.23
CA PHE A 293 -8.81 -19.39 -9.59
C PHE A 293 -9.19 -19.04 -8.15
N LEU A 294 -8.17 -19.03 -7.30
CA LEU A 294 -8.30 -18.79 -5.87
C LEU A 294 -7.60 -17.50 -5.46
N SER A 295 -8.25 -16.74 -4.58
CA SER A 295 -7.73 -15.55 -3.97
C SER A 295 -8.26 -15.42 -2.55
N THR A 296 -7.51 -14.75 -1.68
CA THR A 296 -7.90 -14.42 -0.33
C THR A 296 -8.10 -12.91 -0.24
N LEU A 297 -9.27 -12.49 0.23
CA LEU A 297 -9.49 -11.12 0.70
C LEU A 297 -9.09 -11.06 2.17
N TYR A 298 -8.14 -10.20 2.50
CA TYR A 298 -7.92 -9.77 3.89
C TYR A 298 -8.65 -8.44 4.08
N LEU A 299 -9.60 -8.37 5.00
CA LEU A 299 -10.34 -7.15 5.33
C LEU A 299 -10.37 -6.97 6.84
N GLY A 300 -9.60 -6.02 7.36
CA GLY A 300 -9.48 -5.86 8.81
C GLY A 300 -8.32 -4.98 9.26
N PRO A 301 -7.87 -5.15 10.52
CA PRO A 301 -6.86 -4.30 11.14
C PRO A 301 -5.47 -4.52 10.53
N LEU A 302 -4.70 -3.45 10.41
CA LEU A 302 -3.35 -3.43 9.87
C LEU A 302 -2.34 -3.67 11.00
N GLU A 303 -2.31 -4.91 11.50
CA GLU A 303 -1.42 -5.37 12.58
C GLU A 303 -0.19 -6.08 12.00
N TYR A 304 1.03 -5.70 12.39
CA TYR A 304 2.26 -6.23 11.79
C TYR A 304 2.33 -7.76 11.90
N GLY A 305 2.08 -8.29 13.10
CA GLY A 305 2.13 -9.73 13.34
C GLY A 305 1.08 -10.49 12.55
N ARG A 306 -0.10 -9.90 12.31
CA ARG A 306 -1.20 -10.54 11.60
C ARG A 306 -0.96 -10.60 10.10
N VAL A 307 -0.61 -9.47 9.47
CA VAL A 307 -0.35 -9.42 8.03
C VAL A 307 0.90 -10.21 7.65
N LYS A 308 1.92 -10.26 8.54
CA LYS A 308 3.12 -11.06 8.32
C LYS A 308 2.84 -12.57 8.33
N ARG A 309 1.91 -13.04 9.17
CA ARG A 309 1.54 -14.47 9.26
C ARG A 309 0.88 -15.01 7.99
N LEU A 310 0.39 -14.15 7.10
CA LEU A 310 -0.13 -14.58 5.80
C LEU A 310 0.96 -15.15 4.88
N GLY A 311 2.24 -14.83 5.12
CA GLY A 311 3.36 -15.41 4.37
C GLY A 311 3.55 -14.85 2.95
N VAL A 312 2.81 -13.80 2.56
CA VAL A 312 2.84 -13.19 1.22
C VAL A 312 3.54 -11.83 1.17
N ASN A 313 4.38 -11.54 2.17
CA ASN A 313 5.05 -10.23 2.33
C ASN A 313 4.08 -9.04 2.42
N LEU A 314 2.84 -9.24 2.86
CA LEU A 314 1.87 -8.15 3.05
C LEU A 314 2.37 -7.13 4.10
N ASP A 315 3.28 -7.53 5.00
CA ASP A 315 3.92 -6.64 5.97
C ASP A 315 4.79 -5.54 5.31
N ARG A 316 5.09 -5.64 4.02
CA ARG A 316 5.75 -4.58 3.24
C ARG A 316 4.90 -3.31 3.14
N ILE A 317 3.58 -3.42 3.26
CA ILE A 317 2.65 -2.27 3.25
C ILE A 317 2.78 -1.39 4.50
N MET A 318 3.44 -1.89 5.55
CA MET A 318 3.64 -1.16 6.80
C MET A 318 4.67 -0.04 6.64
N ASN A 319 4.26 1.18 7.01
CA ASN A 319 5.17 2.32 7.06
C ASN A 319 5.89 2.36 8.41
N PHE A 320 7.14 1.90 8.41
CA PHE A 320 8.06 1.94 9.56
C PHE A 320 9.07 3.09 9.48
N GLY A 321 8.82 4.09 8.62
CA GLY A 321 9.64 5.28 8.47
C GLY A 321 10.74 5.11 7.42
N TRP A 322 11.67 6.06 7.38
CA TRP A 322 12.76 6.07 6.40
C TRP A 322 13.65 4.82 6.51
N GLY A 323 14.29 4.44 5.41
CA GLY A 323 15.05 3.18 5.30
C GLY A 323 16.07 2.94 6.43
N PHE A 324 16.75 3.99 6.90
CA PHE A 324 17.72 3.88 8.00
C PHE A 324 17.07 3.76 9.40
N ILE A 325 15.84 4.25 9.58
CA ILE A 325 15.09 4.18 10.86
C ILE A 325 14.26 2.89 10.93
N ARG A 326 13.77 2.41 9.78
CA ARG A 326 12.95 1.18 9.66
C ARG A 326 13.42 0.00 10.50
N PRO A 327 14.70 -0.41 10.54
CA PRO A 327 15.14 -1.51 11.39
C PRO A 327 14.95 -1.20 12.89
N ILE A 328 15.23 0.04 13.31
CA ILE A 328 15.03 0.50 14.69
C ILE A 328 13.54 0.45 15.05
N SER A 329 12.67 0.98 14.18
CA SER A 329 11.21 0.94 14.36
C SER A 329 10.68 -0.48 14.56
N LYS A 330 11.14 -1.45 13.75
CA LYS A 330 10.75 -2.85 13.88
C LYS A 330 11.17 -3.45 15.23
N VAL A 331 12.40 -3.18 15.68
CA VAL A 331 12.91 -3.65 16.98
C VAL A 331 12.13 -3.03 18.13
N VAL A 332 11.88 -1.72 18.08
CA VAL A 332 11.10 -0.99 19.08
C VAL A 332 9.69 -1.56 19.18
N HIS A 333 9.00 -1.72 18.05
CA HIS A 333 7.65 -2.27 17.99
C HIS A 333 7.60 -3.70 18.57
N TRP A 334 8.52 -4.57 18.15
CA TRP A 334 8.62 -5.94 18.70
C TRP A 334 8.81 -5.95 20.22
N PHE A 335 9.69 -5.08 20.73
CA PHE A 335 9.98 -5.02 22.16
C PHE A 335 8.81 -4.45 22.97
N LEU A 336 8.07 -3.46 22.43
CA LEU A 336 6.85 -2.93 23.06
C LEU A 336 5.77 -4.01 23.18
N LEU A 337 5.52 -4.76 22.10
CA LEU A 337 4.56 -5.89 22.14
C LEU A 337 5.00 -7.00 23.08
N TYR A 338 6.32 -7.28 23.13
CA TYR A 338 6.88 -8.24 24.07
C TYR A 338 6.62 -7.84 25.53
N LEU A 339 6.85 -6.57 25.88
CA LEU A 339 6.54 -6.04 27.21
C LEU A 339 5.04 -6.08 27.51
N TYR A 340 4.21 -5.71 26.53
CA TYR A 340 2.75 -5.68 26.68
C TYR A 340 2.16 -7.06 27.00
N LYS A 341 2.77 -8.14 26.49
CA LYS A 341 2.38 -9.51 26.82
C LYS A 341 2.45 -9.82 28.32
N TYR A 342 3.39 -9.22 29.05
CA TYR A 342 3.54 -9.42 30.50
C TYR A 342 2.88 -8.33 31.32
N ILE A 343 2.79 -7.11 30.77
CA ILE A 343 2.22 -5.94 31.42
C ILE A 343 1.18 -5.36 30.45
N PRO A 344 -0.10 -5.77 30.52
CA PRO A 344 -1.15 -5.31 29.61
C PRO A 344 -1.63 -3.89 29.98
N ASN A 345 -0.69 -2.96 30.07
CA ASN A 345 -0.91 -1.55 30.33
C ASN A 345 0.19 -0.74 29.61
N TYR A 346 -0.19 -0.04 28.54
CA TYR A 346 0.75 0.71 27.71
C TYR A 346 1.54 1.77 28.47
N GLY A 347 0.94 2.42 29.47
CA GLY A 347 1.63 3.40 30.32
C GLY A 347 2.81 2.78 31.08
N PHE A 348 2.61 1.60 31.66
CA PHE A 348 3.68 0.87 32.33
C PHE A 348 4.69 0.29 31.35
N VAL A 349 4.25 -0.22 30.19
CA VAL A 349 5.16 -0.67 29.11
C VAL A 349 6.09 0.47 28.70
N LEU A 350 5.54 1.67 28.49
CA LEU A 350 6.31 2.87 28.15
C LEU A 350 7.27 3.28 29.26
N LEU A 351 6.86 3.19 30.53
CA LEU A 351 7.73 3.47 31.66
C LEU A 351 8.93 2.52 31.67
N VAL A 352 8.68 1.21 31.60
CA VAL A 352 9.73 0.18 31.57
C VAL A 352 10.64 0.36 30.36
N PHE A 353 10.07 0.61 29.19
CA PHE A 353 10.81 0.91 27.96
C PHE A 353 11.72 2.13 28.13
N SER A 354 11.21 3.22 28.71
CA SER A 354 11.98 4.46 28.92
C SER A 354 13.18 4.25 29.86
N VAL A 355 13.01 3.45 30.92
CA VAL A 355 14.09 3.08 31.84
C VAL A 355 15.12 2.21 31.14
N PHE A 356 14.68 1.22 30.35
CA PHE A 356 15.57 0.36 29.56
C PHE A 356 16.44 1.17 28.60
N VAL A 357 15.84 2.10 27.86
CA VAL A 357 16.57 3.00 26.95
C VAL A 357 17.59 3.85 27.70
N LYS A 358 17.22 4.40 28.88
CA LYS A 358 18.16 5.17 29.70
C LYS A 358 19.36 4.34 30.15
N ILE A 359 19.15 3.07 30.53
CA ILE A 359 20.22 2.16 30.92
C ILE A 359 21.13 1.86 29.72
N LEU A 360 20.55 1.60 28.55
CA LEU A 360 21.31 1.32 27.33
C LEU A 360 22.21 2.49 26.92
N VAL A 361 21.71 3.73 27.03
CA VAL A 361 22.43 4.95 26.64
C VAL A 361 23.29 5.51 27.78
N TYR A 362 23.14 5.02 29.02
CA TYR A 362 23.88 5.47 30.20
C TYR A 362 25.41 5.59 30.00
N PRO A 363 26.14 4.58 29.47
CA PRO A 363 27.59 4.71 29.32
C PRO A 363 27.99 5.85 28.37
N LEU A 364 27.16 6.14 27.37
CA LEU A 364 27.38 7.24 26.44
C LEU A 364 27.05 8.58 27.11
N THR A 365 25.94 8.66 27.85
CA THR A 365 25.54 9.86 28.60
C THR A 365 26.57 10.21 29.67
N ALA A 366 27.14 9.22 30.36
CA ALA A 366 28.20 9.43 31.34
C ALA A 366 29.45 10.08 30.71
N LYS A 367 29.89 9.60 29.55
CA LYS A 367 31.02 10.20 28.79
C LYS A 367 30.72 11.63 28.36
N SER A 368 29.50 11.89 27.87
CA SER A 368 29.06 13.23 27.51
C SER A 368 29.09 14.18 28.71
N TYR A 369 28.59 13.73 29.86
CA TYR A 369 28.58 14.51 31.10
C TYR A 369 29.99 14.87 31.58
N THR A 370 30.94 13.93 31.53
CA THR A 370 32.35 14.21 31.84
C THR A 370 32.93 15.29 30.91
N SER A 371 32.61 15.24 29.62
CA SER A 371 33.10 16.22 28.66
C SER A 371 32.47 17.60 28.85
N THR A 372 31.18 17.67 29.19
CA THR A 372 30.51 18.94 29.56
C THR A 372 31.13 19.56 30.80
N LYS A 373 31.49 18.76 31.82
CA LYS A 373 32.20 19.27 33.00
C LYS A 373 33.57 19.85 32.64
N LYS A 374 34.33 19.20 31.75
CA LYS A 374 35.61 19.75 31.24
C LYS A 374 35.41 21.05 30.46
N MET A 375 34.35 21.13 29.66
CA MET A 375 33.98 22.37 28.94
C MET A 375 33.67 23.51 29.91
N GLN A 376 32.89 23.23 30.97
CA GLN A 376 32.60 24.21 32.02
C GLN A 376 33.86 24.70 32.73
N ALA A 377 34.86 23.82 32.92
CA ALA A 377 36.14 24.18 33.55
C ALA A 377 37.00 25.12 32.68
N ILE A 378 36.94 25.02 31.34
CA ILE A 378 37.70 25.88 30.42
C ILE A 378 36.98 27.17 30.03
N GLN A 379 35.71 27.33 30.43
CA GLN A 379 34.90 28.52 30.17
C GLN A 379 35.57 29.86 30.55
N PRO A 380 36.25 30.01 31.72
CA PRO A 380 36.97 31.25 32.05
C PRO A 380 38.10 31.55 31.05
N MET A 381 38.90 30.54 30.68
CA MET A 381 39.98 30.71 29.69
C MET A 381 39.43 31.08 28.31
N LEU A 382 38.25 30.55 27.96
CA LEU A 382 37.55 30.89 26.72
C LEU A 382 37.12 32.36 26.69
N ASN A 383 36.73 32.93 27.85
CA ASN A 383 36.35 34.33 27.97
C ASN A 383 37.58 35.24 27.83
N ASP A 384 38.69 34.91 28.49
CA ASP A 384 39.95 35.65 28.35
C ASP A 384 40.44 35.65 26.90
N LEU A 385 40.33 34.51 26.22
CA LEU A 385 40.68 34.38 24.80
C LEU A 385 39.78 35.23 23.91
N ARG A 386 38.49 35.32 24.25
CA ARG A 386 37.51 36.15 23.55
C ARG A 386 37.80 37.64 23.72
N GLU A 387 38.28 38.05 24.89
CA GLU A 387 38.73 39.43 25.13
C GLU A 387 39.99 39.79 24.34
N LYS A 388 40.98 38.89 24.31
CA LYS A 388 42.24 39.08 23.55
C LYS A 388 42.04 39.19 22.03
N HIS A 389 41.00 38.55 21.49
CA HIS A 389 40.76 38.47 20.04
C HIS A 389 39.42 39.07 19.59
N LYS A 390 38.87 40.06 20.31
CA LYS A 390 37.56 40.70 20.01
C LYS A 390 37.41 41.16 18.55
N ASN A 391 38.50 41.63 17.93
CA ASN A 391 38.47 42.22 16.58
C ASN A 391 38.91 41.26 15.46
N ASP A 392 39.28 40.00 15.77
CA ASP A 392 39.76 39.04 14.78
C ASP A 392 39.12 37.66 14.99
N GLN A 393 37.95 37.45 14.36
CA GLN A 393 37.20 36.19 14.45
C GLN A 393 37.98 34.99 13.94
N LYS A 394 38.87 35.16 12.95
CA LYS A 394 39.68 34.05 12.41
C LYS A 394 40.71 33.58 13.43
N LYS A 395 41.43 34.51 14.06
CA LYS A 395 42.38 34.16 15.14
C LYS A 395 41.68 33.60 16.36
N PHE A 396 40.51 34.14 16.72
CA PHE A 396 39.70 33.59 17.81
C PHE A 396 39.29 32.14 17.55
N ALA A 397 38.77 31.81 16.35
CA ALA A 397 38.36 30.44 16.01
C ALA A 397 39.54 29.45 16.05
N GLN A 398 40.71 29.85 15.56
CA GLN A 398 41.93 29.02 15.60
C GLN A 398 42.42 28.78 17.04
N ALA A 399 42.49 29.84 17.84
CA ALA A 399 42.93 29.74 19.23
C ALA A 399 41.91 28.98 20.11
N GLN A 400 40.61 29.12 19.81
CA GLN A 400 39.55 28.34 20.46
C GLN A 400 39.72 26.85 20.18
N MET A 401 39.96 26.45 18.93
CA MET A 401 40.22 25.05 18.60
C MET A 401 41.51 24.53 19.25
N ALA A 402 42.57 25.35 19.30
CA ALA A 402 43.82 24.99 19.97
C ALA A 402 43.60 24.74 21.47
N LEU A 403 42.86 25.62 22.15
CA LEU A 403 42.50 25.49 23.57
C LEU A 403 41.69 24.21 23.83
N PHE A 404 40.70 23.92 22.98
CA PHE A 404 39.90 22.69 23.06
C PHE A 404 40.76 21.43 22.88
N LYS A 405 41.72 21.45 21.94
CA LYS A 405 42.64 20.33 21.69
C LYS A 405 43.61 20.12 22.85
N GLU A 406 44.16 21.20 23.40
CA GLU A 406 45.08 21.17 24.54
C GLU A 406 44.42 20.58 25.79
N HIS A 407 43.16 20.93 26.05
CA HIS A 407 42.41 20.43 27.21
C HIS A 407 41.63 19.13 26.93
N GLY A 408 41.78 18.56 25.73
CA GLY A 408 41.14 17.30 25.33
C GLY A 408 39.60 17.36 25.38
N VAL A 409 39.00 18.52 25.10
CA VAL A 409 37.55 18.74 25.12
C VAL A 409 37.01 18.68 23.70
N ASN A 410 35.98 17.85 23.47
CA ASN A 410 35.27 17.83 22.20
C ASN A 410 33.95 18.62 22.33
N PRO A 411 33.78 19.78 21.66
CA PRO A 411 32.54 20.57 21.76
C PRO A 411 31.29 19.82 21.28
N LEU A 412 31.44 18.82 20.41
CA LEU A 412 30.31 18.01 19.92
C LEU A 412 29.88 16.93 20.89
N SER A 413 30.70 16.57 21.87
CA SER A 413 30.37 15.52 22.86
C SER A 413 29.10 15.79 23.65
N GLY A 414 28.69 17.06 23.80
CA GLY A 414 27.48 17.46 24.51
C GLY A 414 26.19 17.16 23.73
N CYS A 415 26.23 17.19 22.39
CA CYS A 415 25.05 16.90 21.56
C CYS A 415 24.96 15.43 21.15
N VAL A 416 26.01 14.63 21.34
CA VAL A 416 26.05 13.19 21.00
C VAL A 416 24.91 12.37 21.65
N PRO A 417 24.58 12.52 22.96
CA PRO A 417 23.48 11.75 23.54
C PRO A 417 22.12 12.07 22.90
N ILE A 418 21.87 13.35 22.62
CA ILE A 418 20.63 13.80 21.95
C ILE A 418 20.59 13.21 20.54
N LEU A 419 21.70 13.32 19.79
CA LEU A 419 21.78 12.85 18.41
C LEU A 419 21.57 11.34 18.30
N LEU A 420 22.05 10.55 19.27
CA LEU A 420 21.78 9.12 19.34
C LEU A 420 20.32 8.80 19.71
N GLN A 421 19.68 9.64 20.52
CA GLN A 421 18.29 9.48 20.90
C GLN A 421 17.32 9.89 19.78
N MET A 422 17.71 10.79 18.87
CA MET A 422 16.85 11.26 17.78
C MET A 422 16.32 10.13 16.89
N PRO A 423 17.14 9.19 16.37
CA PRO A 423 16.64 8.02 15.62
C PRO A 423 15.64 7.18 16.41
N LEU A 424 15.87 7.00 17.70
CA LEU A 424 14.97 6.24 18.57
C LEU A 424 13.63 6.98 18.78
N LEU A 425 13.67 8.30 18.97
CA LEU A 425 12.48 9.13 19.07
C LEU A 425 11.65 9.06 17.78
N PHE A 426 12.28 9.19 16.62
CA PHE A 426 11.60 9.04 15.33
C PHE A 426 11.02 7.64 15.16
N ALA A 427 11.76 6.59 15.53
CA ALA A 427 11.27 5.22 15.49
C ALA A 427 10.02 5.03 16.36
N LEU A 428 10.04 5.50 17.63
CA LEU A 428 8.88 5.46 18.52
C LEU A 428 7.70 6.21 17.93
N PHE A 429 7.93 7.45 17.47
CA PHE A 429 6.88 8.26 16.88
C PHE A 429 6.26 7.62 15.65
N THR A 430 7.05 6.98 14.80
CA THR A 430 6.54 6.22 13.68
C THR A 430 5.72 5.02 14.14
N VAL A 431 6.23 4.23 15.08
CA VAL A 431 5.56 3.03 15.60
C VAL A 431 4.21 3.38 16.22
N PHE A 432 4.13 4.41 17.07
CA PHE A 432 2.86 4.84 17.67
C PHE A 432 1.86 5.36 16.64
N ARG A 433 2.32 6.01 15.58
CA ARG A 433 1.40 6.52 14.55
C ARG A 433 0.94 5.48 13.54
N SER A 434 1.64 4.34 13.44
CA SER A 434 1.35 3.32 12.43
C SER A 434 0.88 1.98 12.99
N SER A 435 0.90 1.78 14.31
CA SER A 435 0.48 0.53 14.95
C SER A 435 -0.89 0.71 15.58
N ILE A 436 -1.90 -0.01 15.09
CA ILE A 436 -3.22 -0.13 15.74
C ILE A 436 -3.14 -0.96 17.05
N GLU A 437 -2.05 -1.72 17.23
CA GLU A 437 -1.80 -2.58 18.38
C GLU A 437 -1.36 -1.82 19.65
N LEU A 438 -1.12 -0.51 19.56
CA LEU A 438 -0.63 0.37 20.62
C LEU A 438 -1.59 1.56 20.78
#